data_AF-A0A934WIT0-F1
#
_entry.id   AF-A0A934WIT0-F1
#
_cell.length_a   1.000
_cell.length_b   1.000
_cell.length_c   1.000
_cell.angle_alpha   90.00
_cell.angle_beta   90.00
_cell.angle_gamma   90.00
#
_symmetry.space_group_name_H-M   'P 1'
#
loop_
_entity.id
_entity.type
_entity.pdbx_description
1 polymer ?
#
loop_
_entity_poly.entity_id
_entity_poly.type
_entity_poly.pdbx_seq_one_letter_code
_entity_poly.pdbx_strand_id
1 'polypeptide(L)'
;MALTFSCSILDDGAGWVLQKTTGSQRSMGRLYRLTEERLLYLGALHYAHEAPIWFGEDPSRNQMALLTRLDDGRLRLEFPAPLAESAFDILELAP
;
A
#
# COMPACT_ATOMS: atom_id res chain seq x y z
N MET A 1 10.42 18.16 2.72
CA MET A 1 11.32 17.03 3.03
C MET A 1 10.47 15.77 2.93
N ALA A 2 10.70 14.91 1.94
CA ALA A 2 9.94 13.66 1.81
C ALA A 2 10.49 12.63 2.81
N LEU A 3 9.60 11.89 3.45
CA LEU A 3 10.00 10.76 4.31
C LEU A 3 10.32 9.56 3.42
N THR A 4 11.46 8.91 3.65
CA THR A 4 11.86 7.71 2.92
C THR A 4 11.44 6.46 3.69
N PHE A 5 10.76 5.53 3.00
CA PHE A 5 10.35 4.25 3.55
C PHE A 5 10.80 3.11 2.64
N SER A 6 11.12 1.96 3.24
CA SER A 6 11.40 0.74 2.51
C SER A 6 10.09 0.08 2.13
N CYS A 7 9.97 -0.29 0.86
CA CYS A 7 8.81 -1.00 0.33
C CYS A 7 9.26 -2.23 -0.46
N SER A 8 8.43 -3.26 -0.51
CA SER A 8 8.63 -4.43 -1.35
C SER A 8 7.34 -4.82 -2.06
N ILE A 9 7.49 -5.39 -3.24
CA ILE A 9 6.43 -6.09 -3.95
C ILE A 9 6.93 -7.50 -4.22
N LEU A 10 6.18 -8.51 -3.78
CA LEU A 10 6.53 -9.92 -3.94
C LEU A 10 5.35 -10.70 -4.48
N ASP A 11 5.62 -11.76 -5.25
CA ASP A 11 4.63 -12.74 -5.66
C ASP A 11 4.66 -13.91 -4.69
N ASP A 12 3.55 -14.18 -4.02
CA ASP A 12 3.43 -15.28 -3.06
C ASP A 12 2.78 -16.54 -3.66
N GLY A 13 2.60 -16.58 -4.98
CA GLY A 13 1.92 -17.67 -5.70
C GLY A 13 0.40 -17.50 -5.78
N ALA A 14 -0.19 -16.62 -4.96
CA ALA A 14 -1.59 -16.21 -5.08
C ALA A 14 -1.73 -14.80 -5.71
N GLY A 15 -0.61 -14.19 -6.12
CA GLY A 15 -0.55 -12.86 -6.72
C GLY A 15 0.41 -11.93 -5.97
N TRP A 16 0.41 -10.66 -6.37
CA TRP A 16 1.35 -9.69 -5.83
C TRP A 16 0.89 -9.10 -4.49
N VAL A 17 1.82 -8.98 -3.56
CA VAL A 17 1.65 -8.37 -2.25
C VAL A 17 2.61 -7.19 -2.14
N LEU A 18 2.08 -6.01 -1.83
CA LEU A 18 2.84 -4.81 -1.55
C LEU A 18 2.97 -4.63 -0.03
N GLN A 19 4.19 -4.35 0.43
CA GLN A 19 4.47 -4.06 1.83
C GLN A 19 5.28 -2.77 1.98
N LYS A 20 4.85 -1.88 2.88
CA LYS A 20 5.66 -0.81 3.43
C LYS A 20 6.26 -1.31 4.75
N THR A 21 7.57 -1.54 4.78
CA THR A 21 8.24 -2.28 5.86
C THR A 21 8.93 -1.40 6.91
N THR A 22 9.06 -0.10 6.67
CA THR A 22 9.63 0.86 7.63
C THR A 22 8.71 2.06 7.87
N GLY A 23 9.01 2.85 8.91
CA GLY A 23 8.14 3.91 9.43
C GLY A 23 7.30 3.46 10.63
N SER A 24 6.69 4.43 11.32
CA SER A 24 5.83 4.20 12.50
C SER A 24 4.51 3.50 12.14
N GLN A 25 3.97 3.86 10.97
CA GLN A 25 2.82 3.22 10.33
C GLN A 25 3.28 2.50 9.07
N ARG A 26 2.95 1.21 8.99
CA ARG A 26 3.28 0.27 7.93
C ARG A 26 2.00 -0.29 7.34
N SER A 27 2.11 -0.95 6.19
CA SER A 27 0.96 -1.60 5.59
C SER A 27 1.36 -2.81 4.77
N MET A 28 0.44 -3.76 4.65
CA MET A 28 0.56 -4.94 3.81
C MET A 28 -0.77 -5.15 3.08
N GLY A 29 -0.72 -5.42 1.78
CA GLY A 29 -1.94 -5.67 1.02
C GLY A 29 -1.70 -6.36 -0.32
N ARG A 30 -2.77 -6.98 -0.83
CA ARG A 30 -2.78 -7.68 -2.10
C ARG A 30 -3.16 -6.73 -3.23
N LEU A 31 -2.50 -6.91 -4.37
CA LEU A 31 -2.76 -6.18 -5.60
C LEU A 31 -3.63 -7.02 -6.53
N TYR A 32 -4.75 -6.45 -6.97
CA TYR A 32 -5.68 -7.04 -7.92
C TYR A 32 -5.69 -6.23 -9.20
N ARG A 33 -5.70 -6.90 -10.35
CA ARG A 33 -5.88 -6.18 -11.63
C ARG A 33 -7.26 -5.55 -11.68
N LEU A 34 -7.31 -4.22 -11.80
CA LEU A 34 -8.55 -3.47 -11.95
C LEU A 34 -8.78 -3.10 -13.42
N THR A 35 -7.72 -2.64 -14.09
CA THR A 35 -7.66 -2.37 -15.54
C THR A 35 -6.28 -2.77 -16.07
N GLU A 36 -6.00 -2.53 -17.36
CA GLU A 36 -4.67 -2.74 -17.92
C GLU A 36 -3.61 -1.84 -17.25
N GLU A 37 -3.92 -0.58 -16.92
CA GLU A 37 -2.97 0.37 -16.35
C GLU A 37 -3.10 0.60 -14.84
N ARG A 38 -4.01 -0.11 -14.15
CA ARG A 38 -4.31 0.11 -12.72
C ARG A 38 -4.46 -1.20 -11.95
N LEU A 39 -3.85 -1.27 -10.77
CA LEU A 39 -4.11 -2.31 -9.78
C LEU A 39 -4.86 -1.72 -8.58
N LEU A 40 -5.81 -2.47 -8.03
CA LEU A 40 -6.44 -2.20 -6.75
C LEU A 40 -5.59 -2.82 -5.64
N TYR A 41 -5.22 -2.03 -4.65
CA TYR A 41 -4.62 -2.47 -3.40
C TYR A 41 -5.71 -2.63 -2.34
N LEU A 42 -5.83 -3.85 -1.79
CA LEU A 42 -6.58 -4.13 -0.58
C LEU A 42 -5.60 -4.55 0.50
N GLY A 43 -5.42 -3.71 1.52
CA GLY A 43 -4.46 -3.96 2.59
C GLY A 43 -4.89 -3.43 3.93
N ALA A 44 -4.03 -3.63 4.92
CA ALA A 44 -4.27 -3.16 6.26
C ALA A 44 -3.04 -2.45 6.85
N LEU A 45 -3.32 -1.38 7.59
CA LEU A 45 -2.33 -0.65 8.35
C LEU A 45 -1.99 -1.42 9.63
N HIS A 46 -0.71 -1.42 9.99
CA HIS A 46 -0.23 -1.87 11.30
C HIS A 46 0.88 -0.93 11.78
N TYR A 47 1.04 -0.82 13.09
CA TYR A 47 2.13 -0.06 13.68
C TYR A 47 3.43 -0.86 13.68
N ALA A 48 4.57 -0.16 13.79
CA ALA A 48 5.90 -0.77 13.71
C ALA A 48 6.18 -1.88 14.75
N HIS A 49 5.43 -1.91 15.85
CA HIS A 49 5.53 -2.89 16.93
C HIS A 49 4.49 -4.02 16.84
N GLU A 50 3.64 -3.99 15.81
CA GLU A 50 2.61 -5.00 15.54
C GLU A 50 3.08 -5.93 14.41
N ALA A 51 2.57 -7.16 14.41
CA ALA A 51 2.71 -8.05 13.26
C ALA A 51 1.86 -7.51 12.09
N PRO A 52 2.25 -7.75 10.82
CA PRO A 52 1.42 -7.40 9.68
C PRO A 52 0.13 -8.23 9.71
N ILE A 53 -1.00 -7.57 9.44
CA ILE A 53 -2.34 -8.17 9.35
C ILE A 53 -2.86 -8.08 7.91
N TRP A 54 -3.74 -9.00 7.53
CA TRP A 54 -4.40 -8.96 6.23
C TRP A 54 -5.63 -8.06 6.24
N PHE A 55 -5.99 -7.56 5.05
CA PHE A 55 -7.27 -6.87 4.85
C PHE A 55 -8.44 -7.72 5.36
N GLY A 56 -9.29 -7.13 6.19
CA GLY A 56 -10.45 -7.78 6.78
C GLY A 56 -10.24 -8.40 8.16
N GLU A 57 -8.99 -8.56 8.63
CA GLU A 57 -8.73 -9.04 10.00
C GLU A 57 -9.14 -8.02 11.06
N ASP A 58 -8.89 -6.73 10.81
CA ASP A 58 -9.40 -5.62 11.60
C ASP A 58 -9.97 -4.55 10.65
N PRO A 59 -11.32 -4.42 10.55
CA PRO A 59 -11.96 -3.45 9.67
C PRO A 59 -11.57 -2.00 9.94
N SER A 60 -11.16 -1.66 11.18
CA SER A 60 -10.69 -0.31 11.52
C SER A 60 -9.30 0.01 10.95
N ARG A 61 -8.61 -1.00 10.41
CA ARG A 61 -7.28 -0.91 9.80
C ARG A 61 -7.27 -1.10 8.29
N ASN A 62 -8.43 -1.36 7.69
CA ASN A 62 -8.55 -1.57 6.26
C ASN A 62 -8.17 -0.32 5.45
N GLN A 63 -7.41 -0.54 4.39
CA GLN A 63 -7.00 0.47 3.43
C GLN A 63 -7.33 -0.01 2.02
N MET A 64 -7.80 0.93 1.20
CA MET A 64 -7.98 0.77 -0.24
C MET A 64 -7.16 1.83 -0.96
N ALA A 65 -6.48 1.42 -2.02
CA ALA A 65 -5.72 2.35 -2.86
C ALA A 65 -5.63 1.89 -4.31
N LEU A 66 -5.33 2.82 -5.21
CA LEU A 66 -5.01 2.51 -6.60
C LEU A 66 -3.50 2.59 -6.81
N LEU A 67 -2.91 1.53 -7.35
CA LEU A 67 -1.53 1.51 -7.79
C LEU A 67 -1.48 1.80 -9.30
N THR A 68 -0.68 2.79 -9.67
CA THR A 68 -0.46 3.24 -11.04
C THR A 68 1.03 3.27 -11.34
N ARG A 69 1.41 3.03 -12.59
CA ARG A 69 2.77 3.28 -13.06
C ARG A 69 2.82 4.66 -13.71
N LEU A 70 3.76 5.49 -13.26
CA LEU A 70 4.02 6.80 -13.84
C LEU A 70 4.96 6.68 -15.05
N ASP A 71 4.98 7.71 -15.89
CA ASP A 71 5.82 7.76 -17.11
C ASP A 71 7.32 7.68 -16.79
N ASP A 72 7.73 8.22 -15.64
CA ASP A 72 9.12 8.16 -15.14
C ASP A 72 9.50 6.81 -14.52
N GLY A 73 8.57 5.84 -14.55
CA GLY A 73 8.78 4.48 -14.08
C GLY A 73 8.51 4.25 -12.60
N ARG A 74 8.24 5.30 -11.82
CA ARG A 74 7.80 5.16 -10.43
C ARG A 74 6.42 4.51 -10.36
N LEU A 75 6.16 3.84 -9.24
CA LEU A 75 4.82 3.40 -8.90
C LEU A 75 4.21 4.39 -7.92
N ARG A 76 2.95 4.76 -8.14
CA ARG A 76 2.19 5.63 -7.23
C ARG A 76 0.98 4.88 -6.69
N LEU A 77 0.92 4.79 -5.36
CA LEU A 77 -0.20 4.24 -4.61
C LEU A 77 -1.00 5.38 -3.98
N GLU A 78 -2.25 5.52 -4.39
CA GLU A 78 -3.13 6.63 -4.01
C GLU A 78 -4.26 6.14 -3.11
N PHE A 79 -4.34 6.69 -1.89
CA PHE A 79 -5.34 6.34 -0.87
C PHE A 79 -6.41 7.45 -0.81
N PRO A 80 -7.60 7.25 -1.40
CA PRO A 80 -8.61 8.30 -1.51
C PRO A 80 -9.38 8.58 -0.20
N ALA A 81 -9.30 7.67 0.76
CA ALA A 81 -9.95 7.81 2.07
C ALA A 81 -9.16 7.02 3.13
N PRO A 82 -7.98 7.51 3.54
CA PRO A 82 -7.19 6.87 4.58
C PRO A 82 -7.91 6.99 5.94
N LEU A 83 -7.52 6.15 6.89
CA LEU A 83 -8.25 5.95 8.14
C LEU A 83 -8.16 7.13 9.12
N ALA A 84 -7.09 7.92 9.06
CA ALA A 84 -6.86 9.04 9.96
C ALA A 84 -5.94 10.09 9.33
N GLU A 85 -5.88 11.28 9.96
CA GLU A 85 -4.88 12.35 9.76
C GLU A 85 -4.89 13.10 8.42
N SER A 86 -5.40 12.49 7.35
CA SER A 86 -5.45 13.09 6.02
C SER A 86 -6.74 12.76 5.28
N ALA A 87 -7.07 13.57 4.28
CA ALA A 87 -8.18 13.29 3.35
C ALA A 87 -7.73 12.45 2.16
N PHE A 88 -6.42 12.40 1.88
CA PHE A 88 -5.82 11.71 0.75
C PHE A 88 -4.34 11.49 1.01
N ASP A 89 -3.85 10.27 0.84
CA ASP A 89 -2.42 9.97 0.94
C ASP A 89 -1.85 9.47 -0.39
N ILE A 90 -0.57 9.78 -0.62
CA ILE A 90 0.21 9.27 -1.75
C ILE A 90 1.46 8.59 -1.21
N LEU A 91 1.70 7.36 -1.65
CA LEU A 91 2.98 6.66 -1.50
C LEU A 91 3.59 6.45 -2.88
N GLU A 92 4.76 7.02 -3.12
CA GLU A 92 5.52 6.83 -4.36
C GLU A 92 6.70 5.88 -4.12
N LEU A 93 6.78 4.82 -4.92
CA LEU A 93 7.87 3.87 -4.92
C LEU A 93 8.79 4.20 -6.09
N ALA A 94 10.02 4.59 -5.77
CA ALA A 94 11.08 4.75 -6.75
C ALA A 94 11.89 3.44 -6.90
N PRO A 95 12.50 3.19 -8.07
CA PRO A 95 13.42 2.08 -8.29
C PRO A 95 14.63 2.08 -7.35
#